data_AF-A0A975I5L7-F1
#
_entry.id   AF-A0A975I5L7-F1
#
_cell.length_a   1.000
_cell.length_b   1.000
_cell.length_c   1.000
_cell.angle_alpha   90.00
_cell.angle_beta   90.00
_cell.angle_gamma   90.00
#
_symmetry.space_group_name_H-M   'P 1'
#
loop_
_entity.id
_entity.type
_entity.pdbx_description
1 polymer ?
#
loop_
_entity_poly.entity_id
_entity_poly.type
_entity_poly.pdbx_seq_one_letter_code
_entity_poly.pdbx_strand_id
1 'polypeptide(L)'
;MLVHEVVPRLKKSVHTIPKVGHEDDEEIVQDATLMAARMMDSAEQAGRKFTAGNMAYYATKAARSGRRSYYTGRSDVFSPGCQIDGKARHEWLDDEVEFETGDSGTLHDVITPYHYQGQEPDPAEEAARNVDWESFLASHPPRHRTAILVLVEGGTMREAGKRCGLKDSAALVLKRRIASDLIEFFGEDVIRRLLDGVRPGWESDLRMSRERHLCHVARGSDASPQSKR
;
A
#
# COMPACT_ATOMS: atom_id res chain seq x y z
N MET A 1 -4.95 -40.82 -16.30
CA MET A 1 -5.62 -40.95 -14.99
C MET A 1 -6.06 -39.60 -14.41
N LEU A 2 -5.16 -38.64 -14.15
CA LEU A 2 -5.51 -37.36 -13.49
C LEU A 2 -6.70 -36.63 -14.15
N VAL A 3 -6.59 -36.27 -15.43
CA VAL A 3 -7.63 -35.48 -16.15
C VAL A 3 -8.94 -36.24 -16.35
N HIS A 4 -8.88 -37.52 -16.72
CA HIS A 4 -10.07 -38.28 -17.12
C HIS A 4 -10.80 -38.96 -15.96
N GLU A 5 -10.14 -39.16 -14.82
CA GLU A 5 -10.72 -39.94 -13.71
C GLU A 5 -10.70 -39.21 -12.36
N VAL A 6 -9.64 -38.47 -12.04
CA VAL A 6 -9.56 -37.74 -10.76
C VAL A 6 -10.36 -36.44 -10.85
N VAL A 7 -10.11 -35.61 -11.87
CA VAL A 7 -10.78 -34.30 -12.03
C VAL A 7 -12.32 -34.40 -12.02
N PRO A 8 -12.96 -35.35 -12.74
CA PRO A 8 -14.43 -35.48 -12.68
C PRO A 8 -14.95 -35.83 -11.29
N ARG A 9 -14.17 -36.57 -10.48
CA ARG A 9 -14.53 -36.86 -9.08
C ARG A 9 -14.37 -35.63 -8.19
N LEU A 10 -13.33 -34.82 -8.43
CA LEU A 10 -13.12 -33.55 -7.73
C LEU A 10 -14.28 -32.58 -8.00
N LYS A 11 -14.67 -32.40 -9.27
CA LYS A 11 -15.84 -31.60 -9.67
C LYS A 11 -17.13 -32.04 -8.99
N LYS A 12 -17.31 -33.35 -8.77
CA LYS A 12 -18.47 -33.86 -8.01
C LYS A 12 -18.40 -33.57 -6.51
N SER A 13 -17.22 -33.35 -5.94
CA SER A 13 -17.04 -33.13 -4.50
C SER A 13 -16.86 -31.67 -4.10
N VAL A 14 -16.63 -30.77 -5.06
CA VAL A 14 -16.18 -29.41 -4.78
C VAL A 14 -17.16 -28.59 -3.94
N HIS A 15 -18.46 -28.75 -4.17
CA HIS A 15 -19.52 -28.08 -3.41
C HIS A 15 -19.54 -28.43 -1.91
N THR A 16 -18.80 -29.45 -1.48
CA THR A 16 -18.64 -29.85 -0.07
C THR A 16 -17.39 -29.26 0.60
N ILE A 17 -16.57 -28.52 -0.16
CA ILE A 17 -15.34 -27.92 0.33
C ILE A 17 -15.66 -26.50 0.80
N PRO A 18 -15.25 -26.10 2.02
CA PRO A 18 -15.42 -24.72 2.47
C PRO A 18 -14.66 -23.75 1.54
N LYS A 19 -15.40 -22.75 1.07
CA LYS A 19 -14.88 -21.61 0.30
C LYS A 19 -14.50 -20.51 1.26
N VAL A 20 -13.39 -19.85 0.98
CA VAL A 20 -12.88 -18.74 1.78
C VAL A 20 -12.83 -17.48 0.92
N GLY A 21 -13.37 -16.37 1.42
CA GLY A 21 -13.44 -15.11 0.69
C GLY A 21 -14.26 -15.25 -0.60
N HIS A 22 -13.61 -14.98 -1.74
CA HIS A 22 -14.23 -15.01 -3.06
C HIS A 22 -13.94 -16.29 -3.86
N GLU A 23 -13.42 -17.34 -3.21
CA GLU A 23 -13.13 -18.61 -3.87
C GLU A 23 -14.36 -19.22 -4.54
N ASP A 24 -14.22 -19.63 -5.80
CA ASP A 24 -15.25 -20.36 -6.53
C ASP A 24 -14.96 -21.87 -6.66
N ASP A 25 -15.94 -22.62 -7.19
CA ASP A 25 -15.79 -24.07 -7.36
C ASP A 25 -14.75 -24.42 -8.44
N GLU A 26 -14.53 -23.57 -9.44
CA GLU A 26 -13.56 -23.84 -10.50
C GLU A 26 -12.13 -23.69 -9.98
N GLU A 27 -11.88 -22.64 -9.20
CA GLU A 27 -10.63 -22.39 -8.50
C GLU A 27 -10.30 -23.55 -7.56
N ILE A 28 -11.25 -23.99 -6.72
CA ILE A 28 -11.02 -25.13 -5.81
C ILE A 28 -10.77 -26.42 -6.60
N VAL A 29 -11.45 -26.65 -7.73
CA VAL A 29 -11.19 -27.82 -8.58
C VAL A 29 -9.79 -27.75 -9.17
N GLN A 30 -9.35 -26.60 -9.67
CA GLN A 30 -8.00 -26.41 -10.20
C GLN A 30 -6.96 -26.71 -9.11
N ASP A 31 -7.18 -26.21 -7.91
CA ASP A 31 -6.26 -26.33 -6.79
C ASP A 31 -6.18 -27.78 -6.28
N ALA A 32 -7.33 -28.44 -6.13
CA ALA A 32 -7.40 -29.85 -5.78
C ALA A 32 -6.80 -30.75 -6.87
N THR A 33 -6.90 -30.35 -8.13
CA THR A 33 -6.27 -31.07 -9.25
C THR A 33 -4.75 -31.00 -9.14
N LEU A 34 -4.18 -29.83 -8.85
CA LEU A 34 -2.74 -29.68 -8.64
C LEU A 34 -2.25 -30.45 -7.41
N MET A 35 -3.02 -30.46 -6.31
CA MET A 35 -2.72 -31.30 -5.15
C MET A 35 -2.70 -32.78 -5.50
N ALA A 36 -3.70 -33.27 -6.25
CA ALA A 36 -3.73 -34.66 -6.70
C ALA A 36 -2.54 -35.00 -7.60
N ALA A 37 -2.16 -34.11 -8.51
CA ALA A 37 -0.99 -34.29 -9.38
C ALA A 37 0.30 -34.47 -8.58
N ARG A 38 0.53 -33.61 -7.56
CA ARG A 38 1.70 -33.72 -6.67
C ARG A 38 1.68 -35.00 -5.83
N MET A 39 0.50 -35.41 -5.34
CA MET A 39 0.36 -36.67 -4.60
C MET A 39 0.66 -37.89 -5.48
N MET A 40 0.23 -37.86 -6.75
CA MET A 40 0.52 -38.91 -7.73
C MET A 40 2.02 -38.99 -8.03
N ASP A 41 2.65 -37.87 -8.40
CA ASP A 41 4.08 -37.80 -8.69
C ASP A 41 4.93 -38.31 -7.51
N SER A 42 4.61 -37.85 -6.29
CA SER A 42 5.27 -38.34 -5.07
C SER A 42 5.08 -39.85 -4.84
N ALA A 43 3.87 -40.38 -5.10
CA ALA A 43 3.60 -41.80 -4.95
C ALA A 43 4.32 -42.65 -6.02
N GLU A 44 4.42 -42.15 -7.26
CA GLU A 44 5.18 -42.77 -8.35
C GLU A 44 6.67 -42.84 -8.01
N GLN A 45 7.25 -41.72 -7.57
CA GLN A 45 8.66 -41.66 -7.13
C GLN A 45 8.94 -42.60 -5.96
N ALA A 46 7.97 -42.78 -5.05
CA ALA A 46 8.07 -43.72 -3.93
C ALA A 46 7.75 -45.18 -4.29
N GLY A 47 7.46 -45.49 -5.57
CA GLY A 47 7.09 -46.83 -6.03
C GLY A 47 5.77 -47.37 -5.45
N ARG A 48 4.89 -46.48 -4.97
CA ARG A 48 3.62 -46.84 -4.35
C ARG A 48 2.52 -46.94 -5.41
N LYS A 49 1.68 -47.97 -5.30
CA LYS A 49 0.47 -48.09 -6.11
C LYS A 49 -0.63 -47.18 -5.56
N PHE A 50 -1.40 -46.57 -6.45
CA PHE A 50 -2.54 -45.75 -6.10
C PHE A 50 -3.67 -45.91 -7.11
N THR A 51 -4.86 -45.47 -6.72
CA THR A 51 -6.05 -45.44 -7.57
C THR A 51 -6.52 -43.99 -7.72
N ALA A 52 -7.25 -43.72 -8.80
CA ALA A 52 -7.84 -42.40 -9.02
C ALA A 52 -8.83 -42.02 -7.91
N GLY A 53 -9.52 -43.00 -7.31
CA GLY A 53 -10.40 -42.77 -6.15
C GLY A 53 -9.63 -42.32 -4.91
N ASN A 54 -8.51 -42.98 -4.59
CA ASN A 54 -7.67 -42.59 -3.46
C ASN A 54 -7.11 -41.17 -3.64
N MET A 55 -6.63 -40.85 -4.84
CA MET A 55 -6.07 -39.52 -5.13
C MET A 55 -7.11 -38.42 -5.04
N ALA A 56 -8.31 -38.64 -5.60
CA ALA A 56 -9.41 -37.69 -5.45
C ALA A 56 -9.82 -37.52 -3.98
N TYR A 57 -9.94 -38.61 -3.22
CA TYR A 57 -10.28 -38.56 -1.81
C TYR A 57 -9.27 -37.74 -0.99
N TYR A 58 -7.96 -38.00 -1.13
CA TYR A 58 -6.94 -37.30 -0.37
C TYR A 58 -6.81 -35.83 -0.79
N ALA A 59 -6.97 -35.51 -2.07
CA ALA A 59 -6.99 -34.13 -2.55
C ALA A 59 -8.21 -33.36 -2.01
N THR A 60 -9.42 -33.92 -2.08
CA THR A 60 -10.62 -33.32 -1.47
C THR A 60 -10.46 -33.16 0.04
N LYS A 61 -9.88 -34.14 0.73
CA LYS A 61 -9.60 -34.07 2.17
C LYS A 61 -8.62 -32.94 2.51
N ALA A 62 -7.56 -32.77 1.72
CA ALA A 62 -6.61 -31.67 1.89
C ALA A 62 -7.31 -30.32 1.69
N ALA A 63 -8.09 -30.18 0.62
CA ALA A 63 -8.86 -28.96 0.33
C ALA A 63 -9.83 -28.60 1.46
N ARG A 64 -10.55 -29.59 2.02
CA ARG A 64 -11.46 -29.38 3.17
C ARG A 64 -10.75 -28.89 4.44
N SER A 65 -9.48 -29.23 4.63
CA SER A 65 -8.70 -28.77 5.79
C SER A 65 -8.16 -27.33 5.65
N GLY A 66 -8.52 -26.64 4.57
CA GLY A 66 -8.03 -25.31 4.21
C GLY A 66 -6.67 -25.34 3.52
N ARG A 67 -6.18 -26.52 3.10
CA ARG A 67 -4.98 -26.58 2.25
C ARG A 67 -5.35 -26.23 0.83
N ARG A 68 -4.43 -25.54 0.19
CA ARG A 68 -4.44 -25.09 -1.19
C ARG A 68 -3.10 -25.48 -1.82
N SER A 69 -2.99 -25.36 -3.13
CA SER A 69 -1.76 -25.72 -3.84
C SER A 69 -0.59 -24.77 -3.55
N TYR A 70 -0.89 -23.56 -3.08
CA TYR A 70 0.05 -22.54 -2.61
C TYR A 70 0.33 -22.66 -1.09
N TYR A 71 1.15 -21.75 -0.55
CA TYR A 71 1.51 -21.75 0.88
C TYR A 71 0.25 -21.71 1.76
N THR A 72 0.17 -22.61 2.74
CA THR A 72 -1.00 -22.80 3.61
C THR A 72 -0.58 -22.99 5.07
N GLY A 73 0.25 -22.08 5.57
CA GLY A 73 0.56 -22.02 6.98
C GLY A 73 -0.63 -21.50 7.78
N ARG A 74 -1.07 -22.23 8.82
CA ARG A 74 -2.17 -21.78 9.71
C ARG A 74 -1.82 -20.56 10.58
N SER A 75 -0.57 -20.09 10.52
CA SER A 75 -0.12 -18.83 11.12
C SER A 75 -0.35 -17.62 10.21
N ASP A 76 -0.56 -17.84 8.92
CA ASP A 76 -0.89 -16.78 7.98
C ASP A 76 -2.39 -16.47 8.08
N VAL A 77 -2.70 -15.22 8.44
CA VAL A 77 -4.04 -14.67 8.61
C VAL A 77 -4.87 -14.84 7.32
N PHE A 78 -4.24 -14.72 6.15
CA PHE A 78 -4.92 -14.86 4.87
C PHE A 78 -5.05 -16.31 4.41
N SER A 79 -4.40 -17.27 5.09
CA SER A 79 -4.52 -18.67 4.69
C SER A 79 -5.96 -19.19 4.89
N PRO A 80 -6.49 -20.01 3.96
CA PRO A 80 -7.81 -20.61 4.13
C PRO A 80 -7.91 -21.47 5.39
N GLY A 81 -6.82 -22.12 5.79
CA GLY A 81 -6.76 -22.89 7.03
C GLY A 81 -6.96 -22.06 8.30
N CYS A 82 -6.37 -20.87 8.37
CA CYS A 82 -6.53 -19.95 9.50
C CYS A 82 -7.97 -19.41 9.59
N GLN A 83 -8.54 -19.06 8.43
CA GLN A 83 -9.91 -18.55 8.32
C GLN A 83 -10.95 -19.63 8.66
N ILE A 84 -10.78 -20.87 8.16
CA ILE A 84 -11.67 -22.01 8.49
C ILE A 84 -11.61 -22.37 9.98
N ASP A 85 -10.44 -22.25 10.61
CA ASP A 85 -10.28 -22.48 12.05
C ASP A 85 -10.92 -21.37 12.91
N GLY A 86 -11.35 -20.25 12.31
CA GLY A 86 -11.87 -19.08 13.02
C GLY A 86 -10.81 -18.31 13.81
N LYS A 87 -9.52 -18.51 13.50
CA LYS A 87 -8.41 -17.79 14.15
C LYS A 87 -8.17 -16.38 13.58
N ALA A 88 -8.68 -16.15 12.38
CA ALA A 88 -8.70 -14.85 11.73
C ALA A 88 -10.12 -14.59 11.21
N ARG A 89 -10.55 -13.34 11.32
CA ARG A 89 -11.79 -12.84 10.72
C ARG A 89 -11.44 -11.65 9.84
N HIS A 90 -12.05 -11.58 8.67
CA HIS A 90 -12.02 -10.38 7.84
C HIS A 90 -13.12 -9.44 8.34
N GLU A 91 -12.74 -8.21 8.65
CA GLU A 91 -13.67 -7.11 8.93
C GLU A 91 -13.58 -6.10 7.80
N TRP A 92 -14.70 -5.49 7.47
CA TRP A 92 -14.73 -4.40 6.52
C TRP A 92 -14.27 -3.13 7.20
N LEU A 93 -13.54 -2.28 6.48
CA LEU A 93 -13.13 -0.98 7.02
C LEU A 93 -14.34 -0.10 7.36
N ASP A 94 -15.46 -0.31 6.70
CA ASP A 94 -16.71 0.40 6.91
C ASP A 94 -17.64 -0.29 7.92
N ASP A 95 -17.21 -1.40 8.54
CA ASP A 95 -17.99 -2.04 9.61
C ASP A 95 -18.02 -1.13 10.84
N GLU A 96 -19.18 -1.09 11.52
CA GLU A 96 -19.38 -0.31 12.73
C GLU A 96 -18.58 -0.91 13.91
N VAL A 97 -17.83 -0.07 14.60
CA VAL A 97 -17.00 -0.39 15.77
C VAL A 97 -17.43 0.52 16.92
N GLU A 98 -17.66 -0.07 18.08
CA GLU A 98 -17.94 0.66 19.31
C GLU A 98 -16.61 1.05 19.99
N PHE A 99 -16.45 2.33 20.31
CA PHE A 99 -15.29 2.84 21.02
C PHE A 99 -15.48 2.73 22.53
N GLU A 100 -14.38 2.67 23.27
CA GLU A 100 -14.41 2.63 24.75
C GLU A 100 -15.11 3.84 25.37
N THR A 101 -15.23 4.96 24.63
CA THR A 101 -15.96 6.16 25.05
C THR A 101 -17.48 6.01 24.96
N GLY A 102 -17.99 4.92 24.36
CA GLY A 102 -19.41 4.68 24.13
C GLY A 102 -19.95 5.28 22.82
N ASP A 103 -19.09 5.92 22.02
CA ASP A 103 -19.41 6.38 20.67
C ASP A 103 -19.17 5.25 19.66
N SER A 104 -19.94 5.19 18.57
CA SER A 104 -19.66 4.29 17.45
C SER A 104 -19.03 5.03 16.27
N GLY A 105 -18.16 4.33 15.57
CA GLY A 105 -17.54 4.78 14.32
C GLY A 105 -17.25 3.60 13.41
N THR A 106 -16.47 3.80 12.36
CA THR A 106 -16.03 2.71 11.48
C THR A 106 -14.59 2.32 11.78
N LEU A 107 -14.18 1.11 11.39
CA LEU A 107 -12.79 0.70 11.49
C LEU A 107 -11.85 1.66 10.71
N HIS A 108 -12.34 2.27 9.63
CA HIS A 108 -11.64 3.33 8.89
C HIS A 108 -11.34 4.54 9.77
N ASP A 109 -12.23 4.94 10.69
CA ASP A 109 -12.04 6.10 11.57
C ASP A 109 -10.95 5.85 12.63
N VAL A 110 -10.67 4.58 12.94
CA VAL A 110 -9.59 4.17 13.86
C VAL A 110 -8.25 4.08 13.15
N ILE A 111 -8.25 3.51 11.94
CA ILE A 111 -7.02 3.26 11.17
C ILE A 111 -6.52 4.52 10.47
N THR A 112 -7.43 5.38 10.04
CA THR A 112 -7.02 6.70 9.54
C THR A 112 -6.59 7.55 10.71
N PRO A 113 -5.40 8.19 10.67
CA PRO A 113 -5.07 9.16 11.67
C PRO A 113 -6.15 10.25 11.61
N TYR A 114 -6.69 10.63 12.77
CA TYR A 114 -7.74 11.65 12.96
C TYR A 114 -7.50 12.99 12.22
N HIS A 115 -6.32 13.18 11.63
CA HIS A 115 -5.89 14.33 10.83
C HIS A 115 -5.90 14.12 9.30
N TYR A 116 -6.31 12.95 8.78
CA TYR A 116 -6.35 12.72 7.33
C TYR A 116 -7.66 13.21 6.68
N GLN A 117 -8.26 14.28 7.21
CA GLN A 117 -9.29 15.06 6.50
C GLN A 117 -8.62 16.06 5.55
N GLY A 118 -7.79 15.56 4.64
CA GLY A 118 -7.28 16.31 3.51
C GLY A 118 -6.12 17.25 3.83
N GLN A 119 -4.98 16.95 3.21
CA GLN A 119 -3.89 17.88 2.87
C GLN A 119 -3.20 18.70 3.96
N GLU A 120 -3.70 18.78 5.20
CA GLU A 120 -3.01 19.50 6.25
C GLU A 120 -1.77 18.71 6.70
N PRO A 121 -0.56 19.27 6.54
CA PRO A 121 0.63 18.69 7.12
C PRO A 121 0.43 18.59 8.63
N ASP A 122 0.95 17.54 9.25
CA ASP A 122 0.87 17.46 10.71
C ASP A 122 1.59 18.69 11.33
N PRO A 123 1.26 19.09 12.58
CA PRO A 123 1.89 20.25 13.20
C PRO A 123 3.42 20.19 13.29
N ALA A 124 4.02 18.99 13.28
CA ALA A 124 5.47 18.80 13.27
C ALA A 124 6.05 18.99 11.86
N GLU A 125 5.33 18.61 10.80
CA GLU A 125 5.64 18.92 9.40
C GLU A 125 5.50 20.41 9.11
N GLU A 126 4.45 21.07 9.63
CA GLU A 126 4.30 22.52 9.56
C GLU A 126 5.45 23.22 10.29
N ALA A 127 5.79 22.79 11.50
CA ALA A 127 6.92 23.32 12.24
C ALA A 127 8.26 23.06 11.52
N ALA A 128 8.43 21.91 10.88
CA ALA A 128 9.62 21.59 10.08
C ALA A 128 9.70 22.41 8.77
N ARG A 129 8.55 22.86 8.24
CA ARG A 129 8.49 23.80 7.09
C ARG A 129 8.66 25.26 7.50
N ASN A 130 8.35 25.61 8.76
CA ASN A 130 8.67 26.89 9.38
C ASN A 130 10.16 26.98 9.76
N VAL A 131 10.98 26.78 8.74
CA VAL A 131 12.42 27.02 8.76
C VAL A 131 12.65 28.49 9.12
N ASP A 132 13.52 28.76 10.10
CA ASP A 132 13.78 30.13 10.59
C ASP A 132 14.62 30.96 9.60
N TRP A 133 13.96 31.34 8.50
CA TRP A 133 14.51 32.17 7.44
C TRP A 133 14.86 33.57 7.93
N GLU A 134 14.15 34.10 8.93
CA GLU A 134 14.43 35.42 9.46
C GLU A 134 15.77 35.45 10.20
N SER A 135 16.03 34.48 11.07
CA SER A 135 17.33 34.35 11.74
C SER A 135 18.46 34.05 10.77
N PHE A 136 18.21 33.22 9.74
CA PHE A 136 19.20 32.98 8.68
C PHE A 136 19.53 34.27 7.93
N LEU A 137 18.53 35.03 7.49
CA LEU A 137 18.75 36.27 6.74
C LEU A 137 19.37 37.39 7.60
N ALA A 138 19.07 37.42 8.91
CA ALA A 138 19.64 38.39 9.84
C ALA A 138 21.12 38.11 10.17
N SER A 139 21.53 36.84 10.20
CA SER A 139 22.90 36.42 10.50
C SER A 139 23.87 36.53 9.30
N HIS A 140 23.36 36.73 8.09
CA HIS A 140 24.16 36.74 6.87
C HIS A 140 24.29 38.13 6.21
N PRO A 141 25.36 38.40 5.43
CA PRO A 141 25.54 39.67 4.77
C PRO A 141 24.36 40.04 3.85
N PRO A 142 24.02 41.34 3.69
CA PRO A 142 22.86 41.78 2.90
C PRO A 142 22.79 41.23 1.46
N ARG A 143 23.94 40.92 0.87
CA ARG A 143 24.05 40.28 -0.46
C ARG A 143 23.44 38.87 -0.53
N HIS A 144 23.44 38.11 0.57
CA HIS A 144 22.80 36.79 0.64
C HIS A 144 21.28 36.96 0.54
N ARG A 145 20.71 37.89 1.31
CA ARG A 145 19.29 38.23 1.25
C ARG A 145 18.87 38.67 -0.15
N THR A 146 19.60 39.59 -0.78
CA THR A 146 19.29 40.05 -2.13
C THR A 146 19.32 38.91 -3.15
N ALA A 147 20.32 38.02 -3.06
CA ALA A 147 20.42 36.89 -3.98
C ALA A 147 19.32 35.84 -3.77
N ILE A 148 18.98 35.53 -2.52
CA ILE A 148 17.92 34.56 -2.17
C ILE A 148 16.55 35.08 -2.62
N LEU A 149 16.23 36.35 -2.36
CA LEU A 149 14.96 36.93 -2.79
C LEU A 149 14.79 36.89 -4.32
N VAL A 150 15.85 37.18 -5.08
CA VAL A 150 15.83 37.06 -6.55
C VAL A 150 15.53 35.62 -6.99
N LEU A 151 16.12 34.62 -6.32
CA LEU A 151 15.88 33.21 -6.66
C LEU A 151 14.48 32.75 -6.28
N VAL A 152 13.94 33.19 -5.14
CA VAL A 152 12.57 32.90 -4.68
C VAL A 152 11.53 33.49 -5.64
N GLU A 153 11.81 34.67 -6.21
CA GLU A 153 11.00 35.30 -7.27
C GLU A 153 11.07 34.54 -8.62
N GLY A 154 11.83 33.45 -8.72
CA GLY A 154 12.05 32.68 -9.96
C GLY A 154 13.13 33.26 -10.88
N GLY A 155 13.88 34.26 -10.41
CA GLY A 155 14.98 34.87 -11.14
C GLY A 155 16.24 34.00 -11.19
N THR A 156 17.23 34.44 -11.98
CA THR A 156 18.49 33.71 -12.18
C THR A 156 19.62 34.24 -11.29
N MET A 157 20.64 33.40 -11.02
CA MET A 157 21.86 33.87 -10.33
C MET A 157 22.60 34.98 -11.06
N ARG A 158 22.42 35.10 -12.38
CA ARG A 158 22.97 36.19 -13.18
C ARG A 158 22.28 37.51 -12.84
N GLU A 159 20.96 37.49 -12.67
CA GLU A 159 20.18 38.67 -12.22
C GLU A 159 20.52 39.03 -10.77
N ALA A 160 20.65 38.03 -9.89
CA ALA A 160 21.10 38.23 -8.52
C ALA A 160 22.49 38.88 -8.46
N GLY A 161 23.43 38.40 -9.30
CA GLY A 161 24.77 38.97 -9.45
C GLY A 161 24.73 40.43 -9.86
N LYS A 162 23.92 40.77 -10.88
CA LYS A 162 23.72 42.17 -11.32
C LYS A 162 23.16 43.05 -10.18
N ARG A 163 22.11 42.59 -9.47
CA ARG A 163 21.53 43.33 -8.33
C ARG A 163 22.53 43.50 -7.18
N CYS A 164 23.49 42.59 -7.04
CA CYS A 164 24.55 42.67 -6.03
C CYS A 164 25.82 43.42 -6.50
N GLY A 165 25.88 43.92 -7.74
CA GLY A 165 27.06 44.55 -8.31
C GLY A 165 28.24 43.59 -8.57
N LEU A 166 27.94 42.31 -8.82
CA LEU A 166 28.92 41.23 -8.99
C LEU A 166 29.06 40.82 -10.46
N LYS A 167 30.29 40.42 -10.83
CA LYS A 167 30.56 39.70 -12.08
C LYS A 167 30.09 38.24 -11.98
N ASP A 168 29.84 37.60 -13.11
CA ASP A 168 29.29 36.24 -13.19
C ASP A 168 30.07 35.20 -12.36
N SER A 169 31.41 35.26 -12.37
CA SER A 169 32.25 34.36 -11.56
C SER A 169 32.07 34.57 -10.06
N ALA A 170 31.93 35.82 -9.60
CA ALA A 170 31.69 36.15 -8.20
C ALA A 170 30.26 35.79 -7.77
N ALA A 171 29.28 35.90 -8.67
CA ALA A 171 27.91 35.46 -8.41
C ALA A 171 27.84 33.92 -8.23
N LEU A 172 28.61 33.16 -9.00
CA LEU A 172 28.68 31.70 -8.83
C LEU A 172 29.33 31.31 -7.50
N VAL A 173 30.37 32.02 -7.07
CA VAL A 173 30.99 31.82 -5.74
C VAL A 173 29.99 32.14 -4.64
N LEU A 174 29.23 33.23 -4.77
CA LEU A 174 28.16 33.58 -3.83
C LEU A 174 27.06 32.48 -3.78
N LYS A 175 26.66 31.92 -4.92
CA LYS A 175 25.71 30.78 -4.97
C LYS A 175 26.20 29.60 -4.12
N ARG A 176 27.47 29.21 -4.32
CA ARG A 176 28.07 28.07 -3.59
C ARG A 176 28.14 28.35 -2.10
N ARG A 177 28.52 29.58 -1.72
CA ARG A 177 28.56 30.00 -0.33
C ARG A 177 27.18 29.96 0.31
N ILE A 178 26.15 30.52 -0.34
CA ILE A 178 24.76 30.44 0.13
C ILE A 178 24.35 28.98 0.34
N ALA A 179 24.66 28.08 -0.59
CA ALA A 179 24.32 26.67 -0.44
C ALA A 179 25.01 26.00 0.76
N SER A 180 26.30 26.27 0.97
CA SER A 180 27.04 25.78 2.15
C SER A 180 26.46 26.35 3.45
N ASP A 181 26.21 27.65 3.50
CA ASP A 181 25.68 28.35 4.67
C ASP A 181 24.26 27.84 5.02
N LEU A 182 23.44 27.51 4.02
CA LEU A 182 22.12 26.88 4.23
C LEU A 182 22.23 25.50 4.87
N ILE A 183 23.15 24.66 4.37
CA ILE A 183 23.38 23.30 4.91
C ILE A 183 23.90 23.38 6.35
N GLU A 184 24.83 24.30 6.61
CA GLU A 184 25.40 24.50 7.95
C GLU A 184 24.34 25.01 8.95
N PHE A 185 23.50 25.96 8.53
CA PHE A 185 22.52 26.59 9.41
C PHE A 185 21.28 25.72 9.67
N PHE A 186 20.76 25.03 8.65
CA PHE A 186 19.53 24.23 8.77
C PHE A 186 19.77 22.73 8.99
N GLY A 187 20.98 22.24 8.72
CA GLY A 187 21.33 20.83 8.78
C GLY A 187 21.05 20.11 7.45
N GLU A 188 21.98 19.23 7.08
CA GLU A 188 21.92 18.48 5.81
C GLU A 188 20.66 17.60 5.72
N ASP A 189 20.27 16.95 6.81
CA ASP A 189 19.13 16.03 6.85
C ASP A 189 17.78 16.75 6.65
N VAL A 190 17.65 17.98 7.15
CA VAL A 190 16.45 18.81 7.00
C VAL A 190 16.32 19.25 5.54
N ILE A 191 17.40 19.75 4.95
CA ILE A 191 17.41 20.14 3.53
C ILE A 191 17.15 18.93 2.62
N ARG A 192 17.76 17.78 2.92
CA ARG A 192 17.53 16.55 2.15
C ARG A 192 16.06 16.14 2.21
N ARG A 193 15.45 16.13 3.40
CA ARG A 193 14.03 15.81 3.58
C ARG A 193 13.10 16.79 2.85
N LEU A 194 13.42 18.09 2.85
CA LEU A 194 12.66 19.11 2.11
C LEU A 194 12.79 18.96 0.59
N LEU A 195 13.98 18.64 0.08
CA LEU A 195 14.24 18.49 -1.35
C LEU A 195 13.73 17.17 -1.92
N ASP A 196 13.81 16.10 -1.15
CA ASP A 196 13.38 14.78 -1.58
C ASP A 196 11.86 14.74 -1.77
N GLY A 197 11.09 15.58 -1.04
CA GLY A 197 9.64 15.67 -1.19
C GLY A 197 8.90 14.33 -1.05
N VAL A 198 9.59 13.29 -0.55
CA VAL A 198 9.12 11.93 -0.54
C VAL A 198 8.12 11.80 0.60
N ARG A 199 6.85 11.96 0.25
CA ARG A 199 5.80 11.21 0.94
C ARG A 199 6.18 9.73 0.84
N PRO A 200 6.18 8.97 1.95
CA PRO A 200 6.51 7.56 1.91
C PRO A 200 5.71 6.83 0.81
N GLY A 201 6.32 5.90 0.08
CA GLY A 201 5.65 5.22 -1.04
C GLY A 201 4.31 4.59 -0.67
N TRP A 202 4.19 4.09 0.56
CA TRP A 202 2.93 3.55 1.09
C TRP A 202 1.80 4.59 1.15
N GLU A 203 2.10 5.85 1.39
CA GLU A 203 1.12 6.94 1.42
C GLU A 203 0.56 7.24 0.01
N SER A 204 1.42 7.17 -1.01
CA SER A 204 1.02 7.28 -2.41
C SER A 204 0.10 6.13 -2.84
N ASP A 205 0.44 4.91 -2.43
CA ASP A 205 -0.33 3.70 -2.75
C ASP A 205 -1.72 3.71 -2.08
N LEU A 206 -1.81 4.14 -0.82
CA LEU A 206 -3.08 4.29 -0.11
C LEU A 206 -3.97 5.35 -0.77
N ARG A 207 -3.38 6.49 -1.16
CA ARG A 207 -4.13 7.56 -1.85
C ARG A 207 -4.67 7.09 -3.20
N MET A 208 -3.86 6.42 -4.01
CA MET A 208 -4.28 5.86 -5.29
C MET A 208 -5.41 4.84 -5.13
N SER A 209 -5.34 4.00 -4.09
CA SER A 209 -6.38 3.02 -3.77
C SER A 209 -7.68 3.69 -3.36
N ARG A 210 -7.62 4.74 -2.53
CA ARG A 210 -8.78 5.54 -2.13
C ARG A 210 -9.43 6.28 -3.31
N GLU A 211 -8.63 6.94 -4.15
CA GLU A 211 -9.14 7.63 -5.34
C GLU A 211 -9.83 6.65 -6.30
N ARG A 212 -9.25 5.46 -6.50
CA ARG A 212 -9.88 4.39 -7.28
C ARG A 212 -11.23 3.96 -6.68
N HIS A 213 -11.28 3.76 -5.37
CA HIS A 213 -12.51 3.36 -4.67
C HIS A 213 -13.60 4.44 -4.78
N LEU A 214 -13.26 5.72 -4.56
CA LEU A 214 -14.19 6.84 -4.73
C LEU A 214 -14.72 6.95 -6.16
N CYS A 215 -13.88 6.71 -7.17
CA CYS A 215 -14.34 6.65 -8.57
C CYS A 215 -15.32 5.49 -8.82
N HIS A 216 -15.12 4.33 -8.18
CA HIS A 216 -16.05 3.20 -8.29
C HIS A 216 -17.38 3.48 -7.59
N VAL A 217 -17.35 4.09 -6.40
CA VAL A 217 -18.56 4.51 -5.67
C VAL A 217 -19.34 5.53 -6.49
N ALA A 218 -18.68 6.57 -7.00
CA ALA A 218 -19.31 7.60 -7.84
C ALA A 218 -19.99 7.01 -9.09
N ARG A 219 -19.31 6.05 -9.76
CA ARG A 219 -19.88 5.33 -10.91
C ARG A 219 -21.02 4.39 -10.55
N GLY A 220 -21.03 3.83 -9.34
CA GLY A 220 -22.12 3.01 -8.81
C GLY A 220 -23.36 3.83 -8.44
N SER A 221 -23.17 5.04 -7.92
CA SER A 221 -24.27 5.96 -7.60
C SER A 221 -24.98 6.53 -8.84
N ASP A 222 -24.29 6.63 -9.98
CA ASP A 222 -24.90 7.02 -11.27
C ASP A 222 -25.76 5.90 -11.91
N ALA A 223 -25.74 4.69 -11.36
CA ALA A 223 -26.47 3.53 -11.86
C ALA A 223 -27.77 3.23 -11.08
N SER A 224 -28.38 4.22 -10.42
CA SER A 224 -29.73 4.06 -9.85
C SER A 224 -30.77 3.95 -10.99
N PRO A 225 -31.58 2.87 -11.06
CA PRO A 225 -32.53 2.69 -12.14
C PRO A 225 -33.65 3.73 -12.06
N GLN A 226 -33.93 4.41 -13.17
CA GLN A 226 -35.17 5.16 -13.33
C GLN A 226 -36.35 4.23 -13.10
N SER A 227 -37.03 4.42 -11.97
CA SER A 227 -38.33 3.84 -11.65
C SER A 227 -39.32 4.16 -12.77
N LYS A 228 -39.59 3.19 -13.65
CA LYS A 228 -40.71 3.25 -14.60
C LYS A 228 -42.01 3.04 -13.83
N ARG A 229 -42.85 4.07 -13.82
CA ARG A 229 -44.30 3.96 -13.61
C ARG A 229 -44.97 3.41 -14.87
#